data_AF-A0A016SW06-F1
#
_entry.id   AF-A0A016SW06-F1
#
_cell.length_a   1.000
_cell.length_b   1.000
_cell.length_c   1.000
_cell.angle_alpha   90.00
_cell.angle_beta   90.00
_cell.angle_gamma   90.00
#
_symmetry.space_group_name_H-M   'P 1'
#
loop_
_entity.id
_entity.type
_entity.pdbx_description
1 polymer ?
#
loop_
_entity_poly.entity_id
_entity_poly.type
_entity_poly.pdbx_seq_one_letter_code
_entity_poly.pdbx_strand_id
1 'polypeptide(L)' 'MDWPPESPDLNPIELVWGNMKNYIRKKNVRTVDYLRDAIFEYWKTLTPEVCRNYICGIMQKMERVVEQEGRNIYEGK' A
#
# COMPACT_ATOMS: atom_id res chain seq x y z
N MET A 1 11.73 -17.24 7.34
CA MET A 1 10.60 -17.19 6.40
C MET A 1 10.97 -16.15 5.38
N ASP A 2 11.32 -16.58 4.18
CA ASP A 2 11.83 -15.68 3.14
C ASP A 2 10.68 -15.11 2.33
N TRP A 3 10.78 -13.82 2.00
CA TRP A 3 9.82 -13.15 1.14
C TRP A 3 9.98 -13.66 -0.30
N PRO A 4 8.91 -14.08 -0.99
CA PRO A 4 9.04 -14.51 -2.37
C PRO A 4 9.49 -13.34 -3.27
N PRO A 5 10.41 -13.58 -4.23
CA PRO A 5 10.81 -12.56 -5.19
C PRO A 5 9.61 -12.07 -6.01
N GLU A 6 9.69 -10.85 -6.56
CA GLU A 6 8.65 -10.27 -7.44
C GLU A 6 7.23 -10.28 -6.86
N SER A 7 7.10 -10.19 -5.52
CA SER A 7 5.79 -10.20 -4.83
C SER A 7 5.46 -8.85 -4.17
N PRO A 8 5.34 -7.75 -4.94
CA PRO A 8 4.97 -6.44 -4.37
C PRO A 8 3.54 -6.46 -3.80
N ASP A 9 2.64 -7.27 -4.36
CA ASP A 9 1.24 -7.36 -3.93
C ASP A 9 1.06 -7.88 -2.49
N LEU A 10 2.09 -8.52 -1.96
CA LEU A 10 2.10 -8.99 -0.59
C LEU A 10 2.72 -7.94 0.36
N ASN A 11 3.43 -6.93 -0.13
CA ASN A 11 4.16 -6.01 0.75
C ASN A 11 3.22 -4.89 1.27
N PRO A 12 2.88 -4.83 2.57
CA PRO A 12 1.89 -3.88 3.07
C PRO A 12 2.32 -2.41 2.90
N ILE A 13 3.62 -2.12 2.76
CA ILE A 13 4.09 -0.75 2.52
C ILE A 13 3.69 -0.23 1.13
N GLU A 14 3.48 -1.11 0.15
CA GLU A 14 2.99 -0.73 -1.18
C GLU A 14 1.59 -0.13 -1.12
N LEU A 15 0.75 -0.60 -0.19
CA LEU A 15 -0.57 -0.03 0.07
C LEU A 15 -0.46 1.39 0.63
N VAL A 16 0.50 1.62 1.53
CA VAL A 16 0.80 2.94 2.09
C VAL A 16 1.27 3.88 0.97
N TRP A 17 2.22 3.46 0.15
CA TRP A 17 2.74 4.27 -0.96
C TRP A 17 1.67 4.55 -2.02
N GLY A 18 0.84 3.56 -2.35
CA GLY A 18 -0.29 3.73 -3.27
C GLY A 18 -1.25 4.80 -2.78
N ASN A 19 -1.67 4.72 -1.53
CA ASN A 19 -2.59 5.67 -0.91
C ASN A 19 -1.97 7.07 -0.74
N MET A 20 -0.71 7.15 -0.34
CA MET A 20 0.04 8.41 -0.24
C MET A 20 0.13 9.11 -1.60
N LYS A 21 0.49 8.38 -2.66
CA LYS A 21 0.53 8.91 -4.04
C LYS A 21 -0.84 9.44 -4.46
N ASN A 22 -1.91 8.72 -4.15
CA ASN A 22 -3.27 9.14 -4.47
C ASN A 22 -3.67 10.40 -3.69
N TYR A 23 -3.31 10.49 -2.42
CA TYR A 23 -3.55 11.68 -1.59
C TYR A 23 -2.82 12.92 -2.16
N ILE A 24 -1.54 12.79 -2.46
CA ILE A 24 -0.72 13.87 -3.03
C ILE A 24 -1.27 14.32 -4.39
N ARG A 25 -1.66 13.38 -5.26
CA ARG A 25 -2.27 13.69 -6.56
C ARG A 25 -3.55 14.51 -6.40
N LYS A 26 -4.41 14.16 -5.45
CA LYS A 26 -5.65 14.91 -5.16
C LYS A 26 -5.37 16.34 -4.68
N LYS A 27 -4.24 16.57 -4.00
CA LYS A 27 -3.83 17.91 -3.55
C LYS A 27 -3.24 18.80 -4.66
N ASN A 28 -2.88 18.24 -5.82
CA ASN A 28 -2.34 18.99 -6.95
C ASN A 28 -1.13 19.87 -6.57
N VAL A 29 -0.23 19.35 -5.73
CA VAL A 29 0.99 20.05 -5.28
C VAL A 29 1.96 20.27 -6.44
N ARG A 30 2.60 21.45 -6.49
CA ARG A 30 3.49 21.84 -7.60
C ARG A 30 4.90 22.27 -7.19
N THR A 31 5.18 22.28 -5.88
CA THR A 31 6.51 22.61 -5.34
C THR A 31 6.98 21.52 -4.41
N VAL A 32 8.30 21.47 -4.18
CA VAL A 32 8.92 20.50 -3.27
C VAL A 32 8.46 20.72 -1.82
N ASP A 33 8.30 21.97 -1.40
CA ASP A 33 7.84 22.29 -0.05
C ASP A 33 6.42 21.79 0.20
N TYR A 34 5.48 22.07 -0.71
CA TYR A 34 4.11 21.57 -0.58
C TYR A 34 4.02 20.05 -0.72
N LEU A 35 4.91 19.43 -1.50
CA LEU A 35 5.01 17.97 -1.56
C LEU A 35 5.43 17.39 -0.21
N ARG A 36 6.45 17.98 0.43
CA ARG A 36 6.92 17.58 1.76
C ARG A 36 5.80 17.70 2.79
N ASP A 37 5.09 18.82 2.80
CA ASP A 37 3.97 19.04 3.71
C ASP A 37 2.85 18.00 3.50
N ALA A 38 2.48 17.73 2.25
CA ALA A 38 1.47 16.72 1.92
C ALA A 38 1.87 15.31 2.37
N ILE A 39 3.15 14.96 2.30
CA ILE A 39 3.68 13.69 2.82
C ILE A 39 3.50 13.62 4.34
N PHE A 40 3.88 14.68 5.07
CA PHE A 40 3.74 14.71 6.53
C PHE A 40 2.27 14.70 6.98
N GLU A 41 1.39 15.38 6.26
CA GLU A 41 -0.05 15.35 6.52
C GLU A 41 -0.63 13.96 6.30
N TYR A 42 -0.29 13.29 5.19
CA TYR A 42 -0.70 11.91 4.97
C TYR A 42 -0.15 10.99 6.07
N TRP A 43 1.11 11.17 6.47
CA TRP A 43 1.74 10.35 7.51
C TRP A 43 0.97 10.41 8.84
N LYS A 44 0.42 11.57 9.21
CA LYS A 44 -0.41 11.73 10.41
C LYS A 44 -1.72 10.93 10.36
N THR A 45 -2.15 10.47 9.18
CA THR A 45 -3.35 9.65 9.01
C THR A 45 -3.08 8.14 9.20
N LEU A 46 -1.81 7.71 9.21
CA LEU A 46 -1.42 6.31 9.41
C LEU A 46 -1.47 5.93 10.89
N THR A 47 -2.68 5.70 11.39
CA THR A 47 -2.88 5.19 12.75
C THR A 47 -2.49 3.70 12.83
N PRO A 48 -2.21 3.16 14.04
CA PRO A 48 -1.97 1.73 14.22
C PRO A 48 -3.11 0.85 13.70
N GLU A 49 -4.36 1.34 13.76
CA GLU A 49 -5.54 0.66 13.24
C GLU A 49 -5.51 0.59 11.71
N VAL A 50 -5.19 1.71 11.03
CA VAL A 50 -5.03 1.73 9.56
C VAL A 50 -3.92 0.76 9.13
N CYS A 51 -2.78 0.78 9.81
CA CYS A 51 -1.69 -0.15 9.53
C CYS A 51 -2.10 -1.61 9.75
N ARG A 52 -2.87 -1.91 10.81
CA ARG A 52 -3.40 -3.24 11.06
C ARG A 52 -4.31 -3.70 9.92
N ASN A 53 -5.19 -2.83 9.43
CA ASN A 53 -6.08 -3.15 8.31
C ASN A 53 -5.29 -3.50 7.03
N TYR A 54 -4.20 -2.78 6.73
CA TYR A 54 -3.33 -3.13 5.61
C TYR A 54 -2.67 -4.50 5.77
N ILE A 55 -2.14 -4.80 6.96
CA ILE A 55 -1.52 -6.11 7.25
C ILE A 55 -2.56 -7.24 7.14
N CYS A 56 -3.74 -7.08 7.73
CA CYS A 56 -4.82 -8.06 7.63
C CYS A 56 -5.26 -8.29 6.18
N GLY A 57 -5.34 -7.24 5.37
CA GLY A 57 -5.65 -7.36 3.94
C GLY A 57 -4.60 -8.16 3.16
N ILE A 58 -3.31 -7.99 3.48
CA ILE A 58 -2.24 -8.82 2.90
C ILE A 58 -2.42 -10.29 3.27
N MET A 59 -2.76 -10.61 4.52
CA MET A 59 -2.96 -12.00 4.93
C MET A 59 -4.06 -12.69 4.10
N GLN A 60 -5.15 -11.97 3.80
CA GLN A 60 -6.21 -12.49 2.92
C GLN A 60 -5.74 -12.66 1.47
N LYS A 61 -4.87 -11.77 0.98
CA LYS A 61 -4.26 -11.90 -0.36
C LYS A 61 -3.34 -13.11 -0.46
N MET A 62 -2.62 -13.46 0.61
CA MET A 62 -1.76 -14.63 0.64
C MET A 62 -2.54 -15.92 0.38
N GLU A 63 -3.74 -16.06 0.95
CA GLU A 63 -4.62 -17.21 0.70
C GLU A 63 -4.95 -17.34 -0.80
N ARG A 64 -5.30 -16.22 -1.45
CA ARG A 64 -5.58 -16.19 -2.89
C ARG A 64 -4.36 -16.52 -3.76
N VAL A 65 -3.16 -16.10 -3.34
CA VAL A 65 -1.92 -16.48 -4.04
C VAL A 65 -1.68 -17.99 -3.96
N VAL A 66 -1.97 -18.61 -2.81
CA VAL A 66 -1.88 -20.07 -2.64
C VAL A 66 -2.91 -20.79 -3.53
N GLU A 67 -4.15 -20.31 -3.57
CA GLU A 67 -5.20 -20.84 -4.47
C GLU A 67 -4.81 -20.75 -5.96
N GLN A 68 -4.04 -19.74 -6.32
CA GLN A 68 -3.54 -19.52 -7.70
C GLN A 68 -2.18 -20.18 -7.96
N GLU A 69 -1.73 -21.07 -7.06
CA GLU A 69 -0.44 -21.79 -7.17
C GLU A 69 0.76 -20.84 -7.35
N GLY A 70 0.75 -19.69 -6.64
CA GLY A 70 1.81 -18.70 -6.69
C GLY A 70 1.74 -17.73 -7.87
N ARG A 71 0.69 -17.76 -8.69
CA ARG A 71 0.46 -16.79 -9.77
C ARG A 71 -0.08 -15.46 -9.23
N ASN A 72 0.03 -14.42 -10.06
CA ASN A 72 -0.48 -13.09 -9.75
C ASN A 72 -2.00 -13.10 -9.48
N ILE A 73 -2.42 -12.37 -8.45
CA ILE A 73 -3.82 -12.16 -8.11
C ILE A 73 -4.36 -10.96 -8.89
N TYR A 74 -5.40 -11.16 -9.70
CA TYR A 74 -6.09 -10.05 -10.38
C TYR A 74 -7.18 -9.49 -9.46
N GLU A 75 -7.02 -8.24 -9.05
CA GLU A 75 -8.06 -7.45 -8.39
C GLU A 75 -8.62 -6.51 -9.46
N GLY A 76 -9.81 -6.83 -9.99
CA GLY A 76 -10.46 -6.01 -11.01
C GLY A 76 -10.54 -4.55 -10.56
N LYS A 77 -10.14 -3.64 -11.45
CA LYS A 77 -10.30 -2.18 -11.28
C LYS A 77 -11.65 -1.73 -11.78
#